data_AF-A0A7D7LGR9-F1
#
_entry.id   AF-A0A7D7LGR9-F1
#
_cell.length_a   1.000
_cell.length_b   1.000
_cell.length_c   1.000
_cell.angle_alpha   90.00
_cell.angle_beta   90.00
_cell.angle_gamma   90.00
#
_symmetry.space_group_name_H-M   'P 1'
#
loop_
_entity.id
_entity.type
_entity.pdbx_description
1 polymer ?
#
loop_
_entity_poly.entity_id
_entity_poly.type
_entity_poly.pdbx_seq_one_letter_code
_entity_poly.pdbx_strand_id
1 'polypeptide(L)'
;MSPNSASRHRTSLHVLSGEAGIIETSSVSTSLTPGQRRRSHQKLDALQAEFDIRSEKFEQMKKAVAIEAATAVKFQLEQQLLDEETKLAYLSDELDKIESALQS
;
A
#
# COMPACT_ATOMS: atom_id res chain seq x y z
N MET A 1 -52.39 18.49 1.12
CA MET A 1 -51.69 19.22 2.19
C MET A 1 -52.66 19.47 3.33
N SER A 2 -52.51 18.72 4.42
CA SER A 2 -52.99 19.05 5.77
C SER A 2 -52.01 18.41 6.77
N PRO A 3 -51.78 19.04 7.94
CA PRO A 3 -50.67 18.75 8.85
C PRO A 3 -51.07 17.73 9.92
N ASN A 4 -50.10 17.10 10.60
CA ASN A 4 -50.37 16.60 11.94
C ASN A 4 -49.14 16.67 12.86
N SER A 5 -49.46 17.08 14.07
CA SER A 5 -48.64 17.65 15.12
C SER A 5 -47.82 16.62 15.88
N ALA A 6 -46.76 17.16 16.48
CA ALA A 6 -45.95 16.56 17.53
C ALA A 6 -46.78 15.97 18.68
N SER A 7 -46.32 14.84 19.21
CA SER A 7 -46.56 14.47 20.61
C SER A 7 -45.27 13.94 21.22
N ARG A 8 -44.91 14.59 22.33
CA ARG A 8 -43.79 14.28 23.22
C ARG A 8 -44.22 13.17 24.15
N HIS A 9 -43.40 12.14 24.36
CA HIS A 9 -43.32 11.49 25.66
C HIS A 9 -41.86 11.18 26.00
N ARG A 10 -41.41 11.83 27.07
CA ARG A 10 -40.28 11.42 27.90
C ARG A 10 -40.57 10.03 28.46
N THR A 11 -39.58 9.14 28.44
CA THR A 11 -39.41 8.14 29.49
C THR A 11 -37.93 7.94 29.70
N SER A 12 -37.44 8.46 30.83
CA SER A 12 -36.15 8.05 31.40
C SER A 12 -36.30 6.62 31.90
N LEU A 13 -35.41 5.74 31.47
CA LEU A 13 -35.04 4.55 32.24
C LEU A 13 -33.55 4.70 32.57
N HIS A 14 -33.32 5.05 33.82
CA HIS A 14 -32.07 4.82 34.52
C HIS A 14 -31.81 3.31 34.53
N VAL A 15 -30.65 2.88 34.05
CA VAL A 15 -30.05 1.61 34.43
C VAL A 15 -28.59 1.90 34.79
N LEU A 16 -28.36 2.12 36.08
CA LEU A 16 -27.07 1.95 36.74
C LEU A 16 -27.17 0.64 37.52
N SER A 17 -26.23 -0.28 37.33
CA SER A 17 -25.55 -1.04 38.40
C SER A 17 -24.95 -2.34 37.86
N GLY A 18 -23.65 -2.54 38.14
CA GLY A 18 -23.20 -3.85 38.64
C GLY A 18 -22.35 -4.73 37.73
N GLU A 19 -21.06 -4.41 37.67
CA GLU A 19 -19.95 -5.34 37.93
C GLU A 19 -19.42 -6.33 36.87
N ALA A 20 -18.10 -6.52 37.03
CA ALA A 20 -17.26 -7.63 36.57
C ALA A 20 -16.71 -7.57 35.13
N GLY A 21 -15.62 -6.80 35.00
CA GLY A 21 -14.33 -7.44 34.73
C GLY A 21 -14.13 -8.10 33.37
N ILE A 22 -14.09 -7.31 32.30
CA ILE A 22 -13.30 -7.63 31.11
C ILE A 22 -12.82 -6.32 30.49
N ILE A 23 -11.84 -5.67 31.14
CA ILE A 23 -10.88 -4.89 30.34
C ILE A 23 -9.82 -5.91 29.99
N GLU A 24 -10.20 -6.77 29.03
CA GLU A 24 -9.29 -7.62 28.30
C GLU A 24 -8.16 -6.72 27.85
N THR A 25 -6.96 -7.04 28.31
CA THR A 25 -5.75 -6.32 28.02
C THR A 25 -5.70 -6.05 26.53
N SER A 26 -5.95 -4.79 26.14
CA SER A 26 -5.48 -4.22 24.88
C SER A 26 -3.96 -4.30 24.93
N SER A 27 -3.45 -5.51 24.76
CA SER A 27 -2.09 -5.75 24.35
C SER A 27 -1.97 -4.95 23.07
N VAL A 28 -1.20 -3.88 23.16
CA VAL A 28 -0.68 -3.15 22.01
C VAL A 28 0.11 -4.19 21.24
N SER A 29 -0.57 -4.92 20.35
CA SER A 29 0.09 -5.86 19.46
C SER A 29 0.83 -4.99 18.46
N THR A 30 2.10 -4.76 18.74
CA THR A 30 3.10 -4.23 17.81
C THR A 30 3.20 -5.08 16.53
N SER A 31 2.59 -6.27 16.52
CA SER A 31 2.53 -7.17 15.38
C SER A 31 1.31 -6.94 14.48
N LEU A 32 1.53 -7.07 13.17
CA LEU A 32 0.47 -6.97 12.16
C LEU A 32 -0.62 -8.04 12.39
N THR A 33 -1.88 -7.62 12.30
CA THR A 33 -3.03 -8.53 12.25
C THR A 33 -2.95 -9.43 11.02
N PRO A 34 -3.55 -10.65 11.04
CA PRO A 34 -3.54 -11.55 9.88
C PRO A 34 -4.08 -10.91 8.59
N GLY A 35 -5.10 -10.04 8.72
CA GLY A 35 -5.65 -9.30 7.58
C GLY A 35 -4.69 -8.26 7.01
N GLN A 36 -3.93 -7.56 7.86
CA GLN A 36 -2.89 -6.64 7.41
C GLN A 36 -1.75 -7.40 6.73
N ARG A 37 -1.29 -8.50 7.34
CA ARG A 37 -0.24 -9.37 6.78
C ARG A 37 -0.60 -9.87 5.39
N ARG A 38 -1.84 -10.38 5.20
CA ARG A 38 -2.33 -10.82 3.88
C ARG A 38 -2.30 -9.70 2.84
N ARG A 39 -2.76 -8.50 3.19
CA ARG A 39 -2.74 -7.35 2.26
C ARG A 39 -1.32 -6.91 1.93
N SER A 40 -0.40 -6.94 2.90
CA SER A 40 1.01 -6.62 2.68
C SER A 40 1.69 -7.62 1.74
N HIS A 41 1.44 -8.93 1.91
CA HIS A 41 1.92 -9.94 0.94
C HIS A 41 1.38 -9.70 -0.47
N GLN A 42 0.07 -9.42 -0.60
CA GLN A 42 -0.51 -9.11 -1.91
C GLN A 42 0.11 -7.87 -2.57
N LYS A 43 0.42 -6.84 -1.77
CA LYS A 43 1.12 -5.64 -2.26
C LYS A 43 2.56 -5.97 -2.68
N LEU A 44 3.26 -6.78 -1.89
CA LEU A 44 4.62 -7.24 -2.19
C LEU A 44 4.64 -8.00 -3.52
N ASP A 45 3.77 -9.00 -3.70
CA ASP A 45 3.69 -9.80 -4.92
C ASP A 45 3.46 -8.90 -6.16
N ALA A 46 2.56 -7.92 -6.04
CA ALA A 46 2.26 -6.98 -7.11
C ALA A 46 3.46 -6.06 -7.44
N LEU A 47 4.13 -5.52 -6.41
CA LEU A 47 5.30 -4.67 -6.59
C LEU A 47 6.50 -5.44 -7.15
N GLN A 48 6.68 -6.69 -6.73
CA GLN A 48 7.75 -7.55 -7.25
C GLN A 48 7.53 -7.82 -8.74
N ALA A 49 6.29 -8.16 -9.13
CA ALA A 49 5.95 -8.34 -10.54
C ALA A 49 6.19 -7.08 -11.38
N GLU A 50 5.86 -5.89 -10.84
CA GLU A 50 6.17 -4.62 -11.52
C GLU A 50 7.68 -4.37 -11.62
N PHE A 51 8.43 -4.62 -10.54
CA PHE A 51 9.88 -4.48 -10.51
C PHE A 51 10.54 -5.38 -11.56
N ASP A 52 10.11 -6.64 -11.67
CA ASP A 52 10.65 -7.60 -12.62
C ASP A 52 10.43 -7.14 -14.07
N ILE A 53 9.20 -6.73 -14.40
CA ILE A 53 8.84 -6.23 -15.74
C ILE A 53 9.66 -4.99 -16.10
N ARG A 54 9.82 -4.06 -15.15
CA ARG A 54 10.62 -2.84 -15.38
C ARG A 54 12.11 -3.13 -15.50
N SER A 55 12.63 -4.07 -14.72
CA SER A 55 14.04 -4.49 -14.79
C SER A 55 14.34 -5.11 -16.13
N GLU A 56 13.43 -5.96 -16.64
CA GLU A 56 13.55 -6.51 -17.97
C GLU A 56 13.52 -5.42 -19.05
N LYS A 57 12.56 -4.48 -18.96
CA LYS A 57 12.49 -3.32 -19.86
C LYS A 57 13.78 -2.50 -19.85
N PHE A 58 14.32 -2.22 -18.67
CA PHE A 58 15.57 -1.46 -18.50
C PHE A 58 16.74 -2.15 -19.21
N GLU A 59 16.89 -3.46 -19.02
CA GLU A 59 17.95 -4.22 -19.71
C GLU A 59 17.75 -4.29 -21.23
N GLN A 60 16.51 -4.37 -21.71
CA GLN A 60 16.22 -4.29 -23.15
C GLN A 60 16.58 -2.91 -23.72
N MET A 61 16.27 -1.83 -23.01
CA MET A 61 16.60 -0.47 -23.42
C MET A 61 18.12 -0.21 -23.44
N LYS A 62 18.87 -0.73 -22.46
CA LYS A 62 20.34 -0.67 -22.48
C LYS A 62 20.93 -1.31 -23.75
N LYS A 63 20.39 -2.47 -24.15
CA LYS A 63 20.79 -3.13 -25.40
C LYS A 63 20.44 -2.28 -26.62
N ALA A 64 19.27 -1.66 -26.64
CA ALA A 64 18.85 -0.76 -27.72
C ALA A 64 19.79 0.46 -27.84
N VAL A 65 20.13 1.11 -26.73
CA VAL A 65 21.10 2.23 -26.69
C VAL A 65 22.47 1.83 -27.24
N ALA A 66 22.93 0.60 -26.96
CA ALA A 66 24.23 0.13 -27.40
C ALA A 66 24.32 -0.08 -28.92
N ILE A 67 23.20 -0.33 -29.61
CA ILE A 67 23.16 -0.57 -31.06
C ILE A 67 22.62 0.63 -31.86
N GLU A 68 22.05 1.63 -31.20
CA GLU A 68 21.48 2.81 -31.84
C GLU A 68 22.56 3.75 -32.38
N ALA A 69 22.48 4.06 -33.68
CA ALA A 69 23.41 4.94 -34.37
C ALA A 69 22.91 6.39 -34.46
N ALA A 70 21.59 6.59 -34.42
CA ALA A 70 20.98 7.91 -34.45
C ALA A 70 21.07 8.58 -33.08
N THR A 71 21.92 9.61 -32.98
CA THR A 71 22.19 10.34 -31.73
C THR A 71 20.92 10.85 -31.04
N ALA A 72 19.93 11.33 -31.79
CA ALA A 72 18.68 11.85 -31.22
C ALA A 72 17.85 10.73 -30.55
N VAL A 73 17.74 9.57 -31.19
CA VAL A 73 17.02 8.41 -30.64
C VAL A 73 17.78 7.85 -29.45
N LYS A 74 19.10 7.75 -29.56
CA LYS A 74 19.97 7.33 -28.45
C LYS A 74 19.78 8.21 -27.21
N PHE A 75 19.82 9.53 -27.37
CA PHE A 75 19.60 10.47 -26.27
C PHE A 75 18.22 10.28 -25.63
N GLN A 76 17.17 10.09 -26.43
CA GLN A 76 15.83 9.82 -25.90
C GLN A 76 15.79 8.52 -25.09
N LEU A 77 16.41 7.44 -25.57
CA LEU A 77 16.49 6.17 -24.86
C LEU A 77 17.29 6.29 -23.56
N GLU A 78 18.38 7.06 -23.54
CA GLU A 78 19.17 7.35 -22.33
C GLU A 78 18.34 8.11 -21.29
N GLN A 79 17.52 9.09 -21.70
CA GLN A 79 16.59 9.77 -20.78
C GLN A 79 15.55 8.79 -20.20
N GLN A 80 14.98 7.94 -21.05
CA GLN A 80 14.03 6.93 -20.59
C GLN A 80 14.68 5.90 -19.65
N LEU A 81 15.97 5.57 -19.84
CA LEU A 81 16.70 4.70 -18.93
C LEU A 81 16.82 5.33 -17.53
N LEU A 82 17.14 6.62 -17.45
CA LEU A 82 17.22 7.34 -16.16
C LEU A 82 15.87 7.36 -15.44
N ASP A 83 14.77 7.53 -16.19
CA ASP A 83 13.42 7.47 -15.63
C ASP A 83 13.07 6.07 -15.10
N GLU A 84 13.43 5.00 -15.83
CA GLU A 84 13.20 3.63 -15.36
C GLU A 84 14.09 3.26 -14.18
N GLU A 85 15.35 3.70 -14.14
CA GLU A 85 16.25 3.51 -13.00
C GLU A 85 15.67 4.15 -11.73
N THR A 86 15.16 5.37 -11.84
CA THR A 86 14.51 6.07 -10.71
C THR A 86 13.27 5.30 -10.21
N LYS A 87 12.47 4.73 -11.12
CA LYS A 87 11.30 3.92 -10.76
C LYS A 87 11.70 2.59 -10.12
N LEU A 88 12.75 1.94 -10.63
CA LEU A 88 13.28 0.70 -10.06
C LEU A 88 13.80 0.93 -8.64
N ALA A 89 14.54 2.02 -8.40
CA ALA A 89 14.99 2.40 -7.07
C ALA A 89 13.80 2.61 -6.11
N TYR A 90 12.78 3.36 -6.55
CA TYR A 90 11.57 3.57 -5.75
C TYR A 90 10.83 2.27 -5.43
N LEU A 91 10.68 1.36 -6.40
CA LEU A 91 10.03 0.07 -6.19
C LEU A 91 10.84 -0.82 -5.23
N SER A 92 12.16 -0.82 -5.35
CA SER A 92 13.05 -1.52 -4.41
C SER A 92 12.85 -1.02 -2.98
N ASP A 93 12.86 0.29 -2.79
CA ASP A 93 12.64 0.90 -1.47
C ASP A 93 11.26 0.55 -0.89
N GLU A 94 10.22 0.49 -1.73
CA GLU A 94 8.88 0.10 -1.28
C GLU A 94 8.77 -1.38 -0.94
N LEU A 95 9.44 -2.26 -1.69
CA LEU A 95 9.54 -3.68 -1.38
C LEU A 95 10.23 -3.88 -0.02
N ASP A 96 11.40 -3.28 0.17
CA ASP A 96 12.18 -3.38 1.41
C ASP A 96 11.38 -2.94 2.65
N LYS A 97 10.61 -1.85 2.53
CA LYS A 97 9.72 -1.37 3.60
C LYS A 97 8.64 -2.38 3.95
N ILE A 98 8.00 -2.99 2.96
CA ILE A 98 6.93 -3.96 3.19
C ILE A 98 7.49 -5.25 3.78
N GLU A 99 8.63 -5.73 3.27
CA GLU A 99 9.33 -6.90 3.80
C GLU A 99 9.74 -6.68 5.26
N SER A 100 10.32 -5.51 5.57
CA SER A 100 10.67 -5.14 6.94
C SER A 100 9.45 -5.13 7.87
N ALA A 101 8.33 -4.57 7.42
CA ALA A 101 7.08 -4.54 8.19
C ALA A 101 6.43 -5.93 8.37
N LEU A 102 6.69 -6.87 7.46
CA LEU A 102 6.22 -8.25 7.57
C LEU A 102 7.06 -9.09 8.55
N GLN A 103 8.34 -8.72 8.72
CA GLN A 103 9.30 -9.37 9.62
C GLN A 103 9.27 -8.84 11.06
N SER A 104 8.69 -7.65 11.30
CA SER A 104 8.44 -7.08 12.63
C SER A 104 7.21 -7.66 13.32
#